data_AF-A0A939YZ36-F1
#
_entry.id   AF-A0A939YZ36-F1
#
_cell.length_a   1.000
_cell.length_b   1.000
_cell.length_c   1.000
_cell.angle_alpha   90.00
_cell.angle_beta   90.00
_cell.angle_gamma   90.00
#
_symmetry.space_group_name_H-M   'P 1'
#
loop_
_entity.id
_entity.type
_entity.pdbx_description
1 polymer ?
#
loop_
_entity_poly.entity_id
_entity_poly.type
_entity_poly.pdbx_seq_one_letter_code
_entity_poly.pdbx_strand_id
1 'polypeptide(L)'
;MTETFNARHGYRDMALCDSHIHISNLMPIGDTEHVLAVCARFFDLDRLAILALPHSSVSYCDDPSNNVKTLYLKARLGTRLGAGRVYAFGGLYHHFDARDTARGFEDQLLRVMDMGFDGLKTLMGKPPLRKRLGMPLSAPVFDGVWRRCEQKGFPVTMHLGDPGHWWRPGRDGKPAAYDETYLTLGRQREEVEEILERFPGLNLLLCHFYFIADDLEGARAFMERHQNALLDITPGGEMYYHFSQRADEWRDFFRQYQKRILFGSDTDNWAVPDTPDG
;
A
#
# COMPACT_ATOMS: atom_id res chain seq x y z
N MET A 1 36.79 7.94 -14.32
CA MET A 1 36.09 8.29 -13.06
C MET A 1 34.66 8.59 -13.41
N THR A 2 33.82 7.57 -13.51
CA THR A 2 32.37 7.71 -13.63
C THR A 2 31.85 7.87 -12.21
N GLU A 3 31.71 9.12 -11.75
CA GLU A 3 30.86 9.36 -10.59
C GLU A 3 29.45 8.90 -10.98
N THR A 4 29.06 7.71 -10.52
CA THR A 4 27.68 7.26 -10.55
C THR A 4 26.84 8.34 -9.90
N PHE A 5 26.02 9.01 -10.69
CA PHE A 5 25.05 10.00 -10.23
C PHE A 5 24.10 9.30 -9.25
N ASN A 6 24.38 9.42 -7.95
CA ASN A 6 23.52 8.93 -6.89
C ASN A 6 22.70 10.12 -6.39
N ALA A 7 21.38 9.98 -6.38
CA ALA A 7 20.46 11.06 -6.02
C ALA A 7 20.61 11.51 -4.56
N ARG A 8 21.23 10.71 -3.68
CA ARG A 8 21.46 11.06 -2.27
C ARG A 8 22.49 12.17 -2.10
N HIS A 9 22.00 13.40 -2.09
CA HIS A 9 22.70 14.56 -1.56
C HIS A 9 22.30 14.74 -0.08
N GLY A 10 23.25 14.58 0.85
CA GLY A 10 23.09 14.97 2.27
C GLY A 10 22.54 13.93 3.25
N TYR A 11 22.10 12.73 2.83
CA TYR A 11 21.51 11.70 3.71
C TYR A 11 22.09 10.29 3.53
N ARG A 12 23.37 10.18 3.16
CA ARG A 12 24.02 8.89 2.84
C ARG A 12 24.11 7.91 4.02
N ASP A 13 23.99 8.42 5.26
CA ASP A 13 24.11 7.62 6.47
C ASP A 13 22.79 7.00 6.95
N MET A 14 21.67 7.28 6.26
CA MET A 14 20.36 6.74 6.62
C MET A 14 19.97 5.61 5.68
N ALA A 15 19.49 4.50 6.22
CA ALA A 15 18.93 3.44 5.38
C ALA A 15 17.59 3.90 4.77
N LEU A 16 17.42 3.83 3.45
CA LEU A 16 16.15 4.16 2.77
C LEU A 16 15.45 2.89 2.33
N CYS A 17 14.30 2.63 2.95
CA CYS A 17 13.47 1.47 2.64
C CYS A 17 12.17 1.96 2.03
N ASP A 18 11.88 1.56 0.80
CA ASP A 18 10.60 1.86 0.15
C ASP A 18 9.61 0.74 0.41
N SER A 19 8.58 1.01 1.21
CA SER A 19 7.57 0.02 1.59
C SER A 19 6.42 -0.11 0.58
N HIS A 20 6.40 0.70 -0.48
CA HIS A 20 5.22 0.83 -1.33
C HIS A 20 5.58 1.04 -2.81
N ILE A 21 5.88 -0.07 -3.50
CA ILE A 21 6.11 -0.10 -4.94
C ILE A 21 5.08 -1.00 -5.62
N HIS A 22 4.51 -0.52 -6.71
CA HIS A 22 3.57 -1.25 -7.55
C HIS A 22 4.21 -1.71 -8.86
N ILE A 23 3.52 -2.62 -9.55
CA ILE A 23 3.91 -3.08 -10.88
C ILE A 23 2.72 -2.92 -11.83
N SER A 24 2.96 -2.23 -12.93
CA SER A 24 2.05 -2.04 -14.05
C SER A 24 1.95 -3.34 -14.85
N ASN A 25 0.72 -3.69 -15.19
CA ASN A 25 0.40 -4.85 -16.02
C ASN A 25 0.71 -4.64 -17.52
N LEU A 26 0.95 -3.39 -17.94
CA LEU A 26 1.13 -3.02 -19.35
C LEU A 26 2.57 -3.15 -19.87
N MET A 27 3.56 -3.31 -18.99
CA MET A 27 4.95 -3.47 -19.40
C MET A 27 5.42 -4.92 -19.38
N PRO A 28 6.34 -5.30 -20.28
CA PRO A 28 7.07 -6.55 -20.18
C PRO A 28 7.77 -6.67 -18.82
N ILE A 29 7.70 -7.86 -18.21
CA ILE A 29 8.24 -8.07 -16.86
C ILE A 29 9.76 -7.85 -16.78
N GLY A 30 10.49 -8.06 -17.88
CA GLY A 30 11.92 -7.77 -17.97
C GLY A 30 12.24 -6.28 -17.87
N ASP A 31 11.38 -5.44 -18.44
CA ASP A 31 11.51 -3.98 -18.36
C ASP A 31 11.17 -3.50 -16.96
N THR A 32 10.13 -4.06 -16.33
CA THR A 32 9.83 -3.82 -14.90
C THR A 32 11.03 -4.21 -14.01
N GLU A 33 11.65 -5.37 -14.25
CA GLU A 33 12.86 -5.82 -13.53
C GLU A 33 14.03 -4.85 -13.72
N HIS A 34 14.21 -4.31 -14.94
CA HIS A 34 15.24 -3.32 -15.24
C HIS A 34 14.98 -2.00 -14.51
N VAL A 35 13.78 -1.42 -14.68
CA VAL A 35 13.35 -0.16 -14.07
C VAL A 35 13.52 -0.20 -12.55
N LEU A 36 12.99 -1.23 -11.89
CA LEU A 36 13.09 -1.34 -10.43
C LEU A 36 14.55 -1.47 -9.97
N ALA A 37 15.40 -2.17 -10.72
CA ALA A 37 16.82 -2.25 -10.40
C ALA A 37 17.56 -0.92 -10.60
N VAL A 38 17.19 -0.14 -11.63
CA VAL A 38 17.72 1.21 -11.86
C VAL A 38 17.29 2.14 -10.73
N CYS A 39 15.99 2.20 -10.41
CA CYS A 39 15.46 3.02 -9.32
C CYS A 39 16.14 2.67 -7.99
N ALA A 40 16.25 1.38 -7.66
CA ALA A 40 16.90 0.93 -6.43
C ALA A 40 18.36 1.39 -6.32
N ARG A 41 19.12 1.38 -7.43
CA ARG A 41 20.50 1.87 -7.45
C ARG A 41 20.59 3.40 -7.45
N PHE A 42 19.74 4.06 -8.22
CA PHE A 42 19.74 5.51 -8.39
C PHE A 42 19.39 6.25 -7.09
N PHE A 43 18.38 5.74 -6.38
CA PHE A 43 17.97 6.26 -5.06
C PHE A 43 18.72 5.60 -3.90
N ASP A 44 19.59 4.63 -4.18
CA ASP A 44 20.36 3.88 -3.19
C ASP A 44 19.46 3.29 -2.09
N LEU A 45 18.43 2.54 -2.53
CA LEU A 45 17.47 1.91 -1.64
C LEU A 45 18.11 0.73 -0.92
N ASP A 46 18.12 0.74 0.41
CA ASP A 46 18.52 -0.39 1.24
C ASP A 46 17.59 -1.58 1.04
N ARG A 47 16.28 -1.32 1.04
CA ARG A 47 15.23 -2.33 0.87
C ARG A 47 14.06 -1.77 0.07
N LEU A 48 13.34 -2.67 -0.59
CA LEU A 48 12.09 -2.32 -1.25
C LEU A 48 11.04 -3.42 -1.08
N ALA A 49 9.77 -3.03 -1.02
CA ALA A 49 8.62 -3.94 -1.00
C ALA A 49 7.76 -3.75 -2.25
N ILE A 50 7.58 -4.84 -2.99
CA ILE A 50 6.75 -4.89 -4.19
C ILE A 50 5.37 -5.41 -3.79
N LEU A 51 4.33 -4.62 -4.05
CA LEU A 51 2.97 -4.86 -3.61
C LEU A 51 2.10 -5.29 -4.79
N ALA A 52 1.66 -6.55 -4.77
CA ALA A 52 0.84 -7.09 -5.83
C ALA A 52 -0.60 -6.53 -5.81
N LEU A 53 -1.12 -6.23 -7.00
CA LEU A 53 -2.48 -5.77 -7.26
C LEU A 53 -3.14 -6.68 -8.32
N PRO A 54 -3.64 -7.87 -7.95
CA PRO A 54 -4.34 -8.73 -8.90
C PRO A 54 -5.67 -8.13 -9.38
N HIS A 55 -6.25 -7.21 -8.58
CA HIS A 55 -7.46 -6.46 -8.89
C HIS A 55 -7.19 -4.97 -8.86
N SER A 56 -7.82 -4.23 -9.76
CA SER A 56 -7.70 -2.78 -9.89
C SER A 56 -9.02 -2.07 -9.57
N SER A 57 -8.94 -0.74 -9.39
CA SER A 57 -10.13 0.14 -9.36
C SER A 57 -10.91 0.12 -10.68
N VAL A 58 -10.25 -0.31 -11.76
CA VAL A 58 -10.82 -0.42 -13.10
C VAL A 58 -10.70 -1.87 -13.56
N SER A 59 -11.81 -2.57 -13.73
CA SER A 59 -11.83 -4.04 -13.89
C SER A 59 -11.06 -4.57 -15.10
N TYR A 60 -10.98 -3.82 -16.21
CA TYR A 60 -10.18 -4.25 -17.37
C TYR A 60 -8.66 -4.12 -17.12
N CYS A 61 -8.25 -3.46 -16.04
CA CYS A 61 -6.86 -3.41 -15.57
C CYS A 61 -6.55 -4.51 -14.54
N ASP A 62 -7.50 -5.42 -14.24
CA ASP A 62 -7.22 -6.59 -13.41
C ASP A 62 -6.09 -7.41 -14.07
N ASP A 63 -5.10 -7.82 -13.27
CA ASP A 63 -3.97 -8.62 -13.74
C ASP A 63 -3.90 -9.92 -12.91
N PRO A 64 -4.53 -11.00 -13.38
CA PRO A 64 -4.50 -12.26 -12.67
C PRO A 64 -3.08 -12.82 -12.46
N SER A 65 -2.10 -12.38 -13.26
CA SER A 65 -0.72 -12.83 -13.15
C SER A 65 0.13 -12.01 -12.17
N ASN A 66 -0.42 -10.95 -11.58
CA ASN A 66 0.33 -9.96 -10.81
C ASN A 66 1.09 -10.57 -9.61
N ASN A 67 0.46 -11.49 -8.87
CA ASN A 67 1.14 -12.21 -7.79
C ASN A 67 2.39 -12.98 -8.26
N VAL A 68 2.29 -13.70 -9.38
CA VAL A 68 3.41 -14.48 -9.93
C VAL A 68 4.52 -13.55 -10.43
N LYS A 69 4.16 -12.44 -11.07
CA LYS A 69 5.11 -11.39 -11.48
C LYS A 69 5.85 -10.80 -10.28
N THR A 70 5.15 -10.51 -9.19
CA THR A 70 5.73 -9.99 -7.95
C THR A 70 6.73 -10.98 -7.32
N LEU A 71 6.39 -12.27 -7.26
CA LEU A 71 7.35 -13.30 -6.79
C LEU A 71 8.57 -13.43 -7.70
N TYR A 72 8.34 -13.43 -9.03
CA TYR A 72 9.42 -13.43 -10.01
C TYR A 72 10.38 -12.25 -9.75
N LEU A 73 9.85 -11.03 -9.60
CA LEU A 73 10.65 -9.84 -9.33
C LEU A 73 11.41 -9.94 -8.00
N LYS A 74 10.80 -10.46 -6.93
CA LYS A 74 11.51 -10.72 -5.67
C LYS A 74 12.73 -11.62 -5.87
N ALA A 75 12.56 -12.74 -6.58
CA ALA A 75 13.66 -13.68 -6.82
C ALA A 75 14.78 -13.04 -7.67
N ARG A 76 14.40 -12.34 -8.75
CA ARG A 76 15.35 -11.73 -9.70
C ARG A 76 16.09 -10.54 -9.12
N LEU A 77 15.36 -9.61 -8.50
CA LEU A 77 15.95 -8.43 -7.88
C LEU A 77 16.72 -8.81 -6.61
N GLY A 78 16.31 -9.83 -5.86
CA GLY A 78 17.11 -10.38 -4.77
C GLY A 78 18.47 -10.91 -5.23
N THR A 79 18.54 -11.50 -6.43
CA THR A 79 19.82 -11.91 -7.04
C THR A 79 20.66 -10.71 -7.47
N ARG A 80 20.03 -9.64 -7.99
CA ARG A 80 20.73 -8.46 -8.53
C ARG A 80 21.16 -7.44 -7.48
N LEU A 81 20.35 -7.23 -6.45
CA LEU A 81 20.53 -6.18 -5.43
C LEU A 81 21.15 -6.72 -4.14
N GLY A 82 21.04 -8.04 -3.91
CA GLY A 82 21.48 -8.72 -2.70
C GLY A 82 20.33 -9.39 -1.96
N ALA A 83 20.59 -10.57 -1.39
CA ALA A 83 19.62 -11.33 -0.63
C ALA A 83 19.08 -10.52 0.56
N GLY A 84 17.77 -10.64 0.83
CA GLY A 84 17.12 -9.97 1.96
C GLY A 84 16.84 -8.46 1.77
N ARG A 85 17.02 -7.93 0.55
CA ARG A 85 16.70 -6.53 0.23
C ARG A 85 15.34 -6.31 -0.44
N VAL A 86 14.73 -7.38 -0.94
CA VAL A 86 13.49 -7.28 -1.72
C VAL A 86 12.41 -8.10 -1.05
N TYR A 87 11.30 -7.43 -0.74
CA TYR A 87 10.11 -8.02 -0.14
C TYR A 87 8.99 -8.07 -1.17
N ALA A 88 8.14 -9.08 -1.09
CA ALA A 88 6.97 -9.26 -1.95
C ALA A 88 5.73 -9.38 -1.09
N PHE A 89 4.70 -8.61 -1.41
CA PHE A 89 3.39 -8.70 -0.77
C PHE A 89 2.38 -9.21 -1.79
N GLY A 90 1.73 -10.34 -1.47
CA GLY A 90 0.75 -10.98 -2.35
C GLY A 90 -0.64 -10.39 -2.15
N GLY A 91 -1.49 -10.44 -3.18
CA GLY A 91 -2.89 -10.02 -3.11
C GLY A 91 -3.86 -11.20 -3.14
N LEU A 92 -5.06 -10.99 -2.60
CA LEU A 92 -6.18 -11.94 -2.71
C LEU A 92 -6.85 -11.83 -4.08
N TYR A 93 -7.34 -12.95 -4.61
CA TYR A 93 -8.22 -12.95 -5.77
C TYR A 93 -9.68 -12.97 -5.33
N HIS A 94 -10.45 -12.04 -5.89
CA HIS A 94 -11.90 -11.96 -5.78
C HIS A 94 -12.54 -12.46 -7.08
N HIS A 95 -13.51 -13.36 -6.94
CA HIS A 95 -14.39 -13.80 -8.01
C HIS A 95 -15.58 -12.84 -8.21
N PHE A 96 -15.90 -12.03 -7.20
CA PHE A 96 -17.05 -11.12 -7.17
C PHE A 96 -18.41 -11.84 -7.30
N ASP A 97 -18.47 -13.08 -6.79
CA ASP A 97 -19.67 -13.90 -6.72
C ASP A 97 -19.60 -14.90 -5.56
N ALA A 98 -20.51 -15.87 -5.52
CA ALA A 98 -20.63 -16.86 -4.46
C ALA A 98 -19.40 -17.76 -4.24
N ARG A 99 -18.39 -17.74 -5.15
CA ARG A 99 -17.13 -18.45 -4.98
C ARG A 99 -16.22 -17.79 -3.93
N ASP A 100 -16.45 -16.51 -3.63
CA ASP A 100 -15.73 -15.76 -2.60
C ASP A 100 -16.24 -16.15 -1.20
N THR A 101 -15.74 -17.29 -0.72
CA THR A 101 -16.10 -17.87 0.57
C THR A 101 -15.04 -17.60 1.63
N ALA A 102 -15.43 -17.65 2.91
CA ALA A 102 -14.53 -17.42 4.03
C ALA A 102 -13.35 -18.41 4.03
N ARG A 103 -13.64 -19.69 3.79
CA ARG A 103 -12.62 -20.72 3.68
C ARG A 103 -11.75 -20.51 2.44
N GLY A 104 -12.34 -20.11 1.32
CA GLY A 104 -11.61 -19.81 0.09
C GLY A 104 -10.56 -18.72 0.26
N PHE A 105 -10.91 -17.60 0.91
CA PHE A 105 -9.94 -16.53 1.18
C PHE A 105 -8.86 -16.95 2.19
N GLU A 106 -9.21 -17.69 3.25
CA GLU A 106 -8.22 -18.21 4.20
C GLU A 106 -7.23 -19.15 3.48
N ASP A 107 -7.72 -20.08 2.64
CA ASP A 107 -6.86 -20.99 1.87
C ASP A 107 -6.01 -20.23 0.84
N GLN A 108 -6.52 -19.14 0.24
CA GLN A 108 -5.71 -18.26 -0.62
C GLN A 108 -4.58 -17.60 0.16
N LEU A 109 -4.84 -17.05 1.35
CA LEU A 109 -3.80 -16.46 2.21
C LEU A 109 -2.73 -17.50 2.59
N LEU A 110 -3.13 -18.71 2.98
CA LEU A 110 -2.18 -19.76 3.33
C LEU A 110 -1.27 -20.12 2.14
N ARG A 111 -1.81 -20.13 0.92
CA ARG A 111 -0.99 -20.28 -0.30
C ARG A 111 -0.04 -19.09 -0.52
N VAL A 112 -0.49 -17.86 -0.27
CA VAL A 112 0.37 -16.66 -0.32
C VAL A 112 1.56 -16.82 0.64
N MET A 113 1.32 -17.26 1.87
CA MET A 113 2.40 -17.53 2.83
C MET A 113 3.33 -18.67 2.36
N ASP A 114 2.77 -19.78 1.89
CA ASP A 114 3.53 -20.97 1.46
C ASP A 114 4.42 -20.70 0.22
N MET A 115 3.96 -19.85 -0.70
CA MET A 115 4.74 -19.41 -1.85
C MET A 115 5.93 -18.51 -1.50
N GLY A 116 6.04 -18.05 -0.24
CA GLY A 116 7.16 -17.23 0.23
C GLY A 116 6.98 -15.73 0.02
N PHE A 117 5.74 -15.23 -0.07
CA PHE A 117 5.47 -13.80 0.11
C PHE A 117 5.80 -13.39 1.55
N ASP A 118 6.20 -12.13 1.75
CA ASP A 118 6.57 -11.57 3.06
C ASP A 118 5.42 -10.82 3.74
N GLY A 119 4.33 -10.56 3.01
CA GLY A 119 3.14 -9.90 3.52
C GLY A 119 1.96 -10.00 2.55
N LEU A 120 0.85 -9.39 2.95
CA LEU A 120 -0.38 -9.30 2.16
C LEU A 120 -0.61 -7.84 1.73
N LYS A 121 -0.78 -7.57 0.42
CA LYS A 121 -1.33 -6.31 -0.07
C LYS A 121 -2.82 -6.48 -0.32
N THR A 122 -3.60 -5.49 0.08
CA THR A 122 -5.02 -5.41 -0.29
C THR A 122 -5.41 -4.02 -0.77
N LEU A 123 -6.13 -4.00 -1.90
CA LEU A 123 -6.74 -2.81 -2.49
C LEU A 123 -8.25 -2.75 -2.17
N MET A 124 -8.78 -3.68 -1.36
CA MET A 124 -10.22 -3.84 -1.13
C MET A 124 -10.90 -2.57 -0.60
N GLY A 125 -10.16 -1.69 0.08
CA GLY A 125 -10.65 -0.41 0.58
C GLY A 125 -10.61 0.73 -0.44
N LYS A 126 -10.07 0.55 -1.65
CA LYS A 126 -10.14 1.56 -2.73
C LYS A 126 -11.62 1.72 -3.17
N PRO A 127 -12.20 2.94 -3.23
CA PRO A 127 -13.66 3.09 -3.31
C PRO A 127 -14.35 2.38 -4.50
N PRO A 128 -13.84 2.41 -5.74
CA PRO A 128 -14.40 1.61 -6.84
C PRO A 128 -14.37 0.09 -6.59
N LEU A 129 -13.27 -0.42 -6.04
CA LEU A 129 -13.15 -1.85 -5.74
C LEU A 129 -14.03 -2.22 -4.54
N ARG A 130 -14.04 -1.41 -3.47
CA ARG A 130 -14.92 -1.57 -2.31
C ARG A 130 -16.39 -1.64 -2.71
N LYS A 131 -16.81 -0.80 -3.68
CA LYS A 131 -18.16 -0.80 -4.25
C LYS A 131 -18.44 -2.07 -5.06
N ARG A 132 -17.50 -2.50 -5.91
CA ARG A 132 -17.60 -3.76 -6.69
C ARG A 132 -17.70 -5.00 -5.80
N LEU A 133 -16.95 -5.02 -4.69
CA LEU A 133 -16.99 -6.12 -3.70
C LEU A 133 -18.36 -6.22 -3.00
N GLY A 134 -19.04 -5.08 -2.79
CA GLY A 134 -20.38 -5.05 -2.21
C GLY A 134 -20.46 -5.52 -0.74
N MET A 135 -19.33 -5.65 -0.05
CA MET A 135 -19.26 -6.14 1.34
C MET A 135 -18.26 -5.36 2.18
N PRO A 136 -18.51 -5.18 3.49
CA PRO A 136 -17.57 -4.54 4.42
C PRO A 136 -16.20 -5.21 4.44
N LEU A 137 -15.14 -4.43 4.65
CA LEU A 137 -13.80 -4.95 4.91
C LEU A 137 -13.77 -5.77 6.22
N SER A 138 -14.64 -5.41 7.16
CA SER A 138 -14.86 -6.10 8.42
C SER A 138 -15.80 -7.32 8.29
N ALA A 139 -16.28 -7.67 7.08
CA ALA A 139 -17.19 -8.79 6.92
C ALA A 139 -16.58 -10.12 7.42
N PRO A 140 -17.37 -11.01 8.08
CA PRO A 140 -16.88 -12.28 8.61
C PRO A 140 -16.19 -13.20 7.59
N VAL A 141 -16.44 -12.98 6.30
CA VAL A 141 -15.78 -13.70 5.20
C VAL A 141 -14.25 -13.48 5.20
N PHE A 142 -13.77 -12.35 5.73
CA PHE A 142 -12.34 -12.04 5.81
C PHE A 142 -11.71 -12.36 7.17
N ASP A 143 -12.49 -12.73 8.20
CA ASP A 143 -11.98 -12.97 9.56
C ASP A 143 -10.89 -14.05 9.58
N GLY A 144 -11.00 -15.07 8.72
CA GLY A 144 -9.96 -16.10 8.57
C GLY A 144 -8.64 -15.50 8.09
N VAL A 145 -8.67 -14.55 7.16
CA VAL A 145 -7.49 -13.84 6.64
C VAL A 145 -6.84 -13.03 7.76
N TRP A 146 -7.61 -12.15 8.42
CA TRP A 146 -7.09 -11.27 9.46
C TRP A 146 -6.52 -12.05 10.65
N ARG A 147 -7.23 -13.08 11.12
CA ARG A 147 -6.79 -13.94 12.21
C ARG A 147 -5.47 -14.63 11.91
N ARG A 148 -5.28 -15.14 10.68
CA ARG A 148 -4.03 -15.80 10.29
C ARG A 148 -2.88 -14.82 10.15
N CYS A 149 -3.13 -13.63 9.60
CA CYS A 149 -2.12 -12.59 9.54
C CYS A 149 -1.65 -12.20 10.95
N GLU A 150 -2.58 -11.95 11.87
CA GLU A 150 -2.26 -11.66 13.28
C GLU A 150 -1.48 -12.81 13.94
N GLN A 151 -1.99 -14.05 13.90
CA GLN A 151 -1.36 -15.21 14.55
C GLN A 151 0.07 -15.49 14.07
N LYS A 152 0.37 -15.14 12.82
CA LYS A 152 1.68 -15.36 12.20
C LYS A 152 2.58 -14.13 12.22
N GLY A 153 2.07 -12.98 12.68
CA GLY A 153 2.74 -11.69 12.53
C GLY A 153 2.95 -11.28 11.08
N PHE A 154 2.15 -11.81 10.15
CA PHE A 154 2.27 -11.56 8.72
C PHE A 154 1.69 -10.18 8.39
N PRO A 155 2.51 -9.22 7.93
CA PRO A 155 2.09 -7.84 7.76
C PRO A 155 1.08 -7.68 6.63
N VAL A 156 0.14 -6.78 6.82
CA VAL A 156 -0.86 -6.39 5.82
C VAL A 156 -0.65 -4.94 5.43
N THR A 157 -0.50 -4.66 4.14
CA THR A 157 -0.54 -3.31 3.59
C THR A 157 -1.89 -3.09 2.93
N MET A 158 -2.67 -2.13 3.42
CA MET A 158 -4.04 -1.90 3.00
C MET A 158 -4.21 -0.49 2.43
N HIS A 159 -4.72 -0.44 1.19
CA HIS A 159 -5.29 0.79 0.67
C HIS A 159 -6.71 0.96 1.21
N LEU A 160 -6.98 2.09 1.85
CA LEU A 160 -8.32 2.44 2.32
C LEU A 160 -8.68 3.84 1.82
N GLY A 161 -9.83 3.98 1.19
CA GLY A 161 -10.35 5.28 0.81
C GLY A 161 -9.52 5.95 -0.27
N ASP A 162 -9.70 7.26 -0.34
CA ASP A 162 -9.05 8.20 -1.26
C ASP A 162 -9.18 9.61 -0.66
N PRO A 163 -8.58 10.65 -1.26
CA PRO A 163 -8.63 11.99 -0.70
C PRO A 163 -10.06 12.46 -0.41
N GLY A 164 -10.32 12.95 0.81
CA GLY A 164 -11.68 13.22 1.29
C GLY A 164 -12.46 14.24 0.44
N HIS A 165 -11.76 15.13 -0.28
CA HIS A 165 -12.39 16.07 -1.20
C HIS A 165 -13.02 15.42 -2.44
N TRP A 166 -12.75 14.13 -2.72
CA TRP A 166 -13.33 13.40 -3.86
C TRP A 166 -14.82 13.08 -3.69
N TRP A 167 -15.34 13.13 -2.45
CA TRP A 167 -16.77 13.05 -2.14
C TRP A 167 -17.50 14.40 -2.19
N ARG A 168 -16.82 15.46 -2.63
CA ARG A 168 -17.38 16.82 -2.66
C ARG A 168 -17.22 17.42 -4.06
N PRO A 169 -18.16 18.27 -4.52
CA PRO A 169 -17.96 19.04 -5.73
C PRO A 169 -16.69 19.88 -5.64
N GLY A 170 -15.97 19.98 -6.76
CA GLY A 170 -14.81 20.84 -6.90
C GLY A 170 -15.19 22.32 -6.74
N ARG A 171 -14.22 23.15 -6.34
CA ARG A 171 -14.42 24.62 -6.24
C ARG A 171 -14.76 25.28 -7.58
N ASP A 172 -14.40 24.63 -8.68
CA ASP A 172 -14.70 25.00 -10.06
C ASP A 172 -16.08 24.49 -10.54
N GLY A 173 -16.90 23.93 -9.65
CA GLY A 173 -18.21 23.39 -9.97
C GLY A 173 -18.18 22.01 -10.63
N LYS A 174 -17.00 21.37 -10.73
CA LYS A 174 -16.92 19.97 -11.17
C LYS A 174 -17.66 19.06 -10.20
N PRO A 175 -18.37 18.03 -10.69
CA PRO A 175 -19.03 17.06 -9.82
C PRO A 175 -17.98 16.34 -8.95
N ALA A 176 -18.44 15.80 -7.82
CA ALA A 176 -17.62 14.92 -7.00
C ALA A 176 -17.15 13.71 -7.83
N ALA A 177 -15.94 13.24 -7.58
CA ALA A 177 -15.44 12.01 -8.20
C ALA A 177 -16.19 10.77 -7.69
N TYR A 178 -16.66 10.83 -6.44
CA TYR A 178 -17.52 9.84 -5.81
C TYR A 178 -18.87 10.44 -5.43
N ASP A 179 -19.91 9.90 -6.05
CA ASP A 179 -21.31 10.22 -5.74
C ASP A 179 -21.80 9.49 -4.47
N GLU A 180 -23.07 9.66 -4.14
CA GLU A 180 -23.73 9.07 -2.97
C GLU A 180 -23.77 7.54 -2.96
N THR A 181 -23.48 6.88 -4.07
CA THR A 181 -23.46 5.42 -4.17
C THR A 181 -22.15 4.81 -3.69
N TYR A 182 -21.13 5.63 -3.44
CA TYR A 182 -19.87 5.22 -2.82
C TYR A 182 -19.95 5.35 -1.30
N LEU A 183 -19.43 4.35 -0.59
CA LEU A 183 -19.32 4.41 0.87
C LEU A 183 -18.42 5.58 1.28
N THR A 184 -18.84 6.36 2.28
CA THR A 184 -18.06 7.52 2.75
C THR A 184 -16.73 7.08 3.35
N LEU A 185 -15.72 7.97 3.31
CA LEU A 185 -14.41 7.71 3.92
C LEU A 185 -14.53 7.40 5.42
N GLY A 186 -15.40 8.11 6.16
CA GLY A 186 -15.65 7.84 7.57
C GLY A 186 -16.15 6.42 7.83
N ARG A 187 -17.14 5.95 7.06
CA ARG A 187 -17.63 4.57 7.17
C ARG A 187 -16.57 3.53 6.81
N GLN A 188 -15.72 3.81 5.82
CA GLN A 188 -14.59 2.93 5.50
C GLN A 188 -13.59 2.85 6.66
N ARG A 189 -13.32 3.95 7.35
CA ARG A 189 -12.46 3.97 8.54
C ARG A 189 -13.06 3.19 9.72
N GLU A 190 -14.37 3.27 9.91
CA GLU A 190 -15.07 2.46 10.91
C GLU A 190 -14.92 0.96 10.65
N GLU A 191 -14.98 0.51 9.38
CA GLU A 191 -14.70 -0.90 9.04
C GLU A 191 -13.27 -1.32 9.43
N VAL A 192 -12.29 -0.42 9.35
CA VAL A 192 -10.91 -0.70 9.79
C VAL A 192 -10.80 -0.71 11.32
N GLU A 193 -11.47 0.20 12.03
CA GLU A 193 -11.57 0.16 13.50
C GLU A 193 -12.15 -1.19 13.96
N GLU A 194 -13.24 -1.66 13.35
CA GLU A 194 -13.86 -2.96 13.65
C GLU A 194 -12.92 -4.16 13.39
N ILE A 195 -12.01 -4.05 12.41
CA ILE A 195 -10.97 -5.07 12.17
C ILE A 195 -9.93 -5.02 13.30
N LEU A 196 -9.41 -3.83 13.62
CA LEU A 196 -8.35 -3.66 14.63
C LEU A 196 -8.85 -3.94 16.05
N GLU A 197 -10.13 -3.71 16.36
CA GLU A 197 -10.74 -4.10 17.63
C GLU A 197 -10.86 -5.62 17.77
N ARG A 198 -11.17 -6.34 16.68
CA ARG A 198 -11.28 -7.80 16.69
C ARG A 198 -9.94 -8.51 16.59
N PHE A 199 -8.96 -7.88 15.95
CA PHE A 199 -7.61 -8.41 15.70
C PHE A 199 -6.53 -7.38 16.12
N PRO A 200 -6.43 -7.03 17.42
CA PRO A 200 -5.56 -5.96 17.90
C PRO A 200 -4.07 -6.23 17.73
N GLY A 201 -3.67 -7.48 17.49
CA GLY A 201 -2.30 -7.90 17.17
C GLY A 201 -1.94 -7.81 15.68
N LEU A 202 -2.89 -7.42 14.81
CA LEU A 202 -2.66 -7.35 13.37
C LEU A 202 -1.68 -6.22 13.03
N ASN A 203 -0.56 -6.58 12.38
CA ASN A 203 0.38 -5.62 11.80
C ASN A 203 -0.23 -5.02 10.51
N LEU A 204 -0.88 -3.87 10.62
CA LEU A 204 -1.61 -3.24 9.51
C LEU A 204 -0.98 -1.90 9.12
N LEU A 205 -0.37 -1.84 7.94
CA LEU A 205 0.09 -0.61 7.30
C LEU A 205 -1.03 0.00 6.46
N LEU A 206 -1.47 1.20 6.82
CA LEU A 206 -2.50 1.95 6.11
C LEU A 206 -1.85 2.95 5.15
N CYS A 207 -2.19 2.80 3.88
CA CYS A 207 -1.59 3.57 2.78
C CYS A 207 -2.03 5.04 2.81
N HIS A 208 -1.21 5.91 2.20
CA HIS A 208 -1.44 7.35 2.03
C HIS A 208 -1.77 8.05 3.35
N PHE A 209 -1.06 7.65 4.41
CA PHE A 209 -1.27 8.18 5.74
C PHE A 209 -2.73 8.07 6.19
N TYR A 210 -3.41 6.97 5.80
CA TYR A 210 -4.83 6.71 6.09
C TYR A 210 -5.80 7.81 5.60
N PHE A 211 -5.34 8.67 4.69
CA PHE A 211 -5.99 9.91 4.26
C PHE A 211 -6.45 10.81 5.43
N ILE A 212 -5.83 10.70 6.61
CA ILE A 212 -6.30 11.36 7.87
C ILE A 212 -5.55 12.67 8.17
N ALA A 213 -4.75 13.16 7.23
CA ALA A 213 -3.91 14.34 7.44
C ALA A 213 -4.71 15.63 7.75
N ASP A 214 -6.00 15.67 7.43
CA ASP A 214 -6.89 16.79 7.76
C ASP A 214 -7.38 16.79 9.22
N ASP A 215 -7.13 15.71 9.97
CA ASP A 215 -7.57 15.50 11.36
C ASP A 215 -6.39 15.00 12.23
N LEU A 216 -5.55 15.93 12.69
CA LEU A 216 -4.39 15.61 13.53
C LEU A 216 -4.79 14.95 14.84
N GLU A 217 -5.85 15.43 15.48
CA GLU A 217 -6.37 14.91 16.73
C GLU A 217 -6.86 13.47 16.56
N GLY A 218 -7.63 13.19 15.50
CA GLY A 218 -8.04 11.85 15.12
C GLY A 218 -6.87 10.94 14.79
N ALA A 219 -5.85 11.44 14.07
CA ALA A 219 -4.64 10.69 13.78
C ALA A 219 -3.89 10.29 15.06
N ARG A 220 -3.78 11.21 16.04
CA ARG A 220 -3.16 10.90 17.35
C ARG A 220 -3.95 9.84 18.10
N ALA A 221 -5.26 10.02 18.21
CA ALA A 221 -6.14 9.07 18.89
C ALA A 221 -6.08 7.67 18.25
N PHE A 222 -6.04 7.60 16.92
CA PHE A 222 -5.89 6.36 16.17
C PHE A 222 -4.57 5.65 16.51
N MET A 223 -3.44 6.35 16.44
CA MET A 223 -2.14 5.78 16.74
C MET A 223 -1.99 5.35 18.21
N GLU A 224 -2.64 6.04 19.14
CA GLU A 224 -2.66 5.68 20.57
C GLU A 224 -3.51 4.44 20.85
N ARG A 225 -4.67 4.33 20.18
CA ARG A 225 -5.57 3.19 20.35
C ARG A 225 -5.01 1.92 19.73
N HIS A 226 -4.44 2.00 18.53
CA HIS A 226 -4.04 0.85 17.72
C HIS A 226 -2.52 0.73 17.62
N GLN A 227 -1.92 0.04 18.59
CA GLN A 227 -0.46 -0.04 18.72
C GLN A 227 0.24 -0.79 17.57
N ASN A 228 -0.46 -1.71 16.90
CA ASN A 228 0.06 -2.48 15.75
C ASN A 228 -0.37 -1.90 14.39
N ALA A 229 -1.05 -0.76 14.36
CA ALA A 229 -1.30 -0.01 13.14
C ALA A 229 -0.09 0.88 12.79
N LEU A 230 0.21 0.95 11.50
CA LEU A 230 1.26 1.77 10.90
C LEU A 230 0.65 2.64 9.80
N LEU A 231 1.32 3.74 9.50
CA LEU A 231 1.01 4.62 8.38
C LEU A 231 2.18 4.61 7.40
N ASP A 232 1.94 4.72 6.10
CA ASP A 232 2.98 5.15 5.17
C ASP A 232 2.81 6.62 4.78
N ILE A 233 3.87 7.22 4.24
CA ILE A 233 3.85 8.57 3.65
C ILE A 233 3.88 8.52 2.12
N THR A 234 3.27 7.48 1.57
CA THR A 234 3.01 7.34 0.14
C THR A 234 2.24 8.57 -0.35
N PRO A 235 2.73 9.25 -1.41
CA PRO A 235 2.32 10.61 -1.72
C PRO A 235 0.81 10.74 -2.01
N GLY A 236 0.18 11.70 -1.33
CA GLY A 236 -1.10 12.29 -1.67
C GLY A 236 -0.95 13.82 -1.65
N GLY A 237 -1.43 14.53 -2.66
CA GLY A 237 -1.20 15.99 -2.74
C GLY A 237 -1.80 16.74 -1.54
N GLU A 238 -2.94 16.26 -1.04
CA GLU A 238 -3.68 16.84 0.08
C GLU A 238 -2.96 16.68 1.42
N MET A 239 -2.29 15.54 1.68
CA MET A 239 -1.66 15.32 2.99
C MET A 239 -0.55 16.32 3.27
N TYR A 240 0.29 16.65 2.27
CA TYR A 240 1.34 17.65 2.43
C TYR A 240 0.77 19.05 2.66
N TYR A 241 -0.35 19.39 2.02
CA TYR A 241 -1.05 20.65 2.29
C TYR A 241 -1.50 20.71 3.75
N HIS A 242 -2.16 19.67 4.25
CA HIS A 242 -2.62 19.66 5.64
C HIS A 242 -1.47 19.66 6.66
N PHE A 243 -0.37 18.96 6.38
CA PHE A 243 0.84 19.05 7.20
C PHE A 243 1.37 20.47 7.28
N SER A 244 1.39 21.20 6.15
CA SER A 244 1.90 22.57 6.09
C SER A 244 1.05 23.57 6.91
N GLN A 245 -0.25 23.32 7.09
CA GLN A 245 -1.13 24.21 7.86
C GLN A 245 -0.83 24.19 9.36
N ARG A 246 -0.29 23.07 9.88
CA ARG A 246 0.03 22.86 11.31
C ARG A 246 1.41 22.23 11.47
N ALA A 247 2.41 22.82 10.82
CA ALA A 247 3.73 22.20 10.60
C ALA A 247 4.44 21.74 11.88
N ASP A 248 4.46 22.57 12.94
CA ASP A 248 5.12 22.21 14.20
C ASP A 248 4.42 21.05 14.92
N GLU A 249 3.09 21.03 14.90
CA GLU A 249 2.30 19.99 15.58
C GLU A 249 2.36 18.65 14.84
N TRP A 250 2.40 18.69 13.50
CA TRP A 250 2.65 17.52 12.67
C TRP A 250 4.09 17.03 12.83
N ARG A 251 5.07 17.92 12.91
CA ARG A 251 6.46 17.54 13.20
C ARG A 251 6.57 16.79 14.52
N ASP A 252 5.86 17.23 15.56
CA ASP A 252 5.81 16.52 16.84
C ASP A 252 5.13 15.16 16.73
N PHE A 253 4.04 15.06 15.95
CA PHE A 253 3.42 13.76 15.61
C PHE A 253 4.43 12.81 14.95
N PHE A 254 5.13 13.25 13.90
CA PHE A 254 6.11 12.43 13.20
C PHE A 254 7.23 11.97 14.14
N ARG A 255 7.73 12.84 15.02
CA ARG A 255 8.76 12.46 16.01
C ARG A 255 8.26 11.44 17.02
N GLN A 256 7.01 11.59 17.49
CA GLN A 256 6.40 10.67 18.45
C GLN A 256 6.15 9.28 17.83
N TYR A 257 5.67 9.24 16.59
CA TYR A 257 5.25 8.00 15.91
C TYR A 257 6.25 7.48 14.87
N GLN A 258 7.47 8.03 14.80
CA GLN A 258 8.49 7.74 13.77
C GLN A 258 8.78 6.24 13.53
N LYS A 259 8.56 5.36 14.53
CA LYS A 259 8.77 3.91 14.39
C LYS A 259 7.61 3.17 13.73
N ARG A 260 6.47 3.84 13.56
CA ARG A 260 5.22 3.31 12.97
C ARG A 260 4.79 4.10 11.73
N ILE A 261 5.70 4.91 11.18
CA ILE A 261 5.51 5.65 9.94
C ILE A 261 6.58 5.20 8.96
N LEU A 262 6.17 4.66 7.81
CA LEU A 262 7.06 4.12 6.79
C LEU A 262 7.13 5.03 5.57
N PHE A 263 8.30 5.09 4.95
CA PHE A 263 8.43 5.68 3.61
C PHE A 263 7.83 4.73 2.57
N GLY A 264 7.07 5.30 1.64
CA GLY A 264 6.55 4.62 0.46
C GLY A 264 6.52 5.62 -0.69
N SER A 265 6.90 5.21 -1.90
CA SER A 265 6.91 6.12 -3.05
C SER A 265 5.61 6.14 -3.85
N ASP A 266 4.77 5.11 -3.70
CA ASP A 266 3.67 4.77 -4.62
C ASP A 266 4.12 4.56 -6.06
N THR A 267 5.42 4.37 -6.29
CA THR A 267 5.91 4.31 -7.65
C THR A 267 5.45 3.02 -8.30
N ASP A 268 5.12 3.10 -9.57
CA ASP A 268 5.09 1.96 -10.47
C ASP A 268 6.12 2.16 -11.59
N ASN A 269 6.18 1.20 -12.49
CA ASN A 269 7.02 1.27 -13.69
C ASN A 269 6.38 2.11 -14.82
N TRP A 270 5.30 2.87 -14.61
CA TRP A 270 4.62 3.62 -15.67
C TRP A 270 5.45 4.79 -16.23
N ALA A 271 6.46 5.26 -15.50
CA ALA A 271 7.23 6.45 -15.89
C ALA A 271 8.72 6.32 -15.54
N VAL A 272 9.46 5.57 -16.34
CA VAL A 272 10.88 5.91 -16.55
C VAL A 272 10.98 6.54 -17.92
N PRO A 273 11.35 7.84 -18.04
CA PRO A 273 11.75 8.40 -19.33
C PRO A 273 12.85 7.53 -19.90
N ASP A 274 12.85 7.28 -21.21
CA ASP A 274 14.01 6.69 -21.90
C ASP A 274 15.26 7.41 -21.40
N THR A 275 16.04 6.78 -20.53
CA THR A 275 17.40 7.22 -20.27
C THR A 275 18.18 6.73 -21.49
N PRO A 276 18.73 7.63 -22.32
CA PRO A 276 19.70 7.18 -23.30
C PRO A 276 20.84 6.54 -22.51
N ASP A 277 21.19 5.33 -22.92
CA ASP A 277 22.37 4.56 -22.55
C ASP A 277 22.21 3.57 -21.38
N GLY A 278 21.87 2.35 -21.79
CA GLY A 278 21.91 1.11 -21.05
C GLY A 278 21.38 -0.07 -21.87
#